data_AF-A0AAE0GY26-F1
#
_entry.id   AF-A0AAE0GY26-F1
#
_cell.length_a   1.000
_cell.length_b   1.000
_cell.length_c   1.000
_cell.angle_alpha   90.00
_cell.angle_beta   90.00
_cell.angle_gamma   90.00
#
_symmetry.space_group_name_H-M   'P 1'
#
loop_
_entity.id
_entity.type
_entity.pdbx_description
1 polymer ?
#
loop_
_entity_poly.entity_id
_entity_poly.type
_entity_poly.pdbx_seq_one_letter_code
_entity_poly.pdbx_strand_id
1 'polypeptide(L)'
;MSNASHDVENDPDIAAELRGLKLKGDDNKTEVSGGSKQAPNFPISLHIVDGSHVATSDSAWLLQQIGGGDVIHRLTDAFYQKVFQDAHLAQFFASFDDPHAERLGNWIIEKMGGGPVWTKERKRRPQVQVTLAGGHKHVVHDRSSAHVAAWHSPKRQPSKVGQHFKLDDSRNWMRLMFWSAREQGLFENRYFEDFYVRFIGHFVRVYERTAPLFARESARWSQDPKRIDAYLQGGNRMNNLLDLSHHQALQQISESEQDDLQWPYDL
;
A
#
# COMPACT_ATOMS: atom_id res chain seq x y z
N MET A 1 -1.54 35.25 10.80
CA MET A 1 -1.50 34.55 9.50
C MET A 1 -0.23 33.73 9.47
N SER A 2 -0.34 32.43 9.75
CA SER A 2 0.80 31.51 9.82
C SER A 2 0.77 30.62 8.59
N ASN A 3 1.78 30.72 7.74
CA ASN A 3 2.00 29.84 6.60
C ASN A 3 2.29 28.44 7.13
N ALA A 4 1.29 27.55 7.07
CA ALA A 4 1.51 26.11 7.19
C ALA A 4 2.07 25.56 5.86
N SER A 5 3.23 26.08 5.44
CA SER A 5 4.09 25.38 4.50
C SER A 5 4.96 24.42 5.31
N HIS A 6 4.36 23.34 5.82
CA HIS A 6 5.14 22.24 6.39
C HIS A 6 5.64 21.35 5.24
N ASP A 7 6.81 21.72 4.75
CA ASP A 7 7.94 20.85 4.40
C ASP A 7 7.61 19.52 3.70
N VAL A 8 7.07 19.63 2.49
CA VAL A 8 7.09 18.55 1.49
C VAL A 8 8.56 18.13 1.17
N GLU A 9 9.54 19.02 1.40
CA GLU A 9 10.96 18.78 1.14
C GLU A 9 11.65 17.84 2.14
N ASN A 10 11.07 17.61 3.32
CA ASN A 10 11.62 16.75 4.37
C ASN A 10 10.89 15.39 4.50
N ASP A 11 10.03 15.05 3.56
CA ASP A 11 9.39 13.72 3.51
C ASP A 11 10.46 12.66 3.17
N PRO A 12 10.74 11.70 4.08
CA PRO A 12 11.79 10.71 3.91
C PRO A 12 11.60 9.81 2.70
N ASP A 13 10.36 9.64 2.22
CA ASP A 13 10.07 8.91 1.00
C ASP A 13 10.25 9.75 -0.26
N ILE A 14 9.92 11.06 -0.22
CA ILE A 14 10.30 11.98 -1.31
C ILE A 14 11.83 12.02 -1.42
N ALA A 15 12.52 12.08 -0.28
CA ALA A 15 13.96 12.04 -0.23
C ALA A 15 14.52 10.69 -0.75
N ALA A 16 13.91 9.55 -0.41
CA ALA A 16 14.30 8.23 -0.92
C ALA A 16 13.99 8.05 -2.42
N GLU A 17 12.83 8.53 -2.90
CA GLU A 17 12.42 8.48 -4.29
C GLU A 17 13.25 9.43 -5.18
N LEU A 18 13.60 10.63 -4.70
CA LEU A 18 14.47 11.58 -5.41
C LEU A 18 15.93 11.09 -5.47
N ARG A 19 16.42 10.38 -4.45
CA ARG A 19 17.74 9.73 -4.47
C ARG A 19 17.79 8.61 -5.52
N GLY A 20 16.76 7.76 -5.59
CA GLY A 20 16.67 6.69 -6.60
C GLY A 20 16.58 7.17 -8.06
N LEU A 21 16.05 8.38 -8.31
CA LEU A 21 16.00 8.97 -9.65
C LEU A 21 17.35 9.49 -10.16
N LYS A 22 18.28 9.89 -9.27
CA LYS A 22 19.62 10.35 -9.65
C LYS A 22 20.57 9.22 -10.08
N LEU A 23 20.28 7.98 -9.67
CA LEU A 23 21.10 6.80 -9.98
C LEU A 23 20.73 6.11 -11.31
N LYS A 24 19.55 6.37 -11.87
CA LYS A 24 19.11 5.84 -13.19
C LYS A 24 19.69 6.60 -14.39
N GLY A 25 20.66 7.50 -14.15
CA GLY A 25 21.36 8.26 -15.19
C GLY A 25 22.29 7.40 -16.04
N ASP A 26 22.78 6.27 -15.51
CA ASP A 26 23.68 5.38 -16.21
C ASP A 26 23.23 3.93 -15.99
N ASP A 27 23.34 3.12 -17.05
CA ASP A 27 23.28 1.65 -17.06
C ASP A 27 21.92 0.93 -17.12
N ASN A 28 21.56 0.70 -18.40
CA ASN A 28 21.56 -0.60 -19.07
C ASN A 28 20.22 -1.30 -19.34
N LYS A 29 20.07 -1.61 -20.64
CA LYS A 29 19.03 -2.44 -21.23
C LYS A 29 19.39 -3.90 -20.98
N THR A 30 18.47 -4.67 -20.41
CA THR A 30 18.56 -6.13 -20.45
C THR A 30 17.32 -6.66 -21.15
N GLU A 31 17.52 -7.12 -22.39
CA GLU A 31 16.55 -7.95 -23.10
C GLU A 31 16.38 -9.27 -22.34
N VAL A 32 15.13 -9.68 -22.11
CA VAL A 32 14.82 -10.94 -21.46
C VAL A 32 14.49 -11.97 -22.55
N SER A 33 15.42 -12.90 -22.78
CA SER A 33 15.20 -14.06 -23.65
C SER A 33 14.36 -15.13 -22.94
N GLY A 34 13.42 -15.73 -23.68
CA GLY A 34 12.43 -16.69 -23.22
C GLY A 34 12.98 -18.10 -22.96
N GLY A 35 13.78 -18.24 -21.91
CA GLY A 35 14.07 -19.54 -21.30
C GLY A 35 13.30 -19.69 -19.99
N SER A 36 12.71 -20.88 -19.74
CA SER A 36 12.09 -21.22 -18.46
C SER A 36 13.11 -21.09 -17.32
N LYS A 37 13.12 -19.95 -16.64
CA LYS A 37 13.95 -19.76 -15.43
C LYS A 37 13.43 -20.70 -14.34
N GLN A 38 14.35 -21.45 -13.73
CA GLN A 38 14.09 -22.23 -12.53
C GLN A 38 13.48 -21.32 -11.45
N ALA A 39 12.53 -21.84 -10.67
CA ALA A 39 11.91 -21.09 -9.60
C ALA A 39 12.98 -20.63 -8.57
N PRO A 40 12.92 -19.39 -8.08
CA PRO A 40 13.83 -18.90 -7.05
C PRO A 40 13.60 -19.63 -5.72
N ASN A 41 14.55 -19.46 -4.81
CA ASN A 41 14.42 -19.96 -3.45
C ASN A 41 13.22 -19.32 -2.75
N PHE A 42 12.50 -20.12 -1.99
CA PHE A 42 11.43 -19.64 -1.13
C PHE A 42 12.01 -19.34 0.26
N PRO A 43 11.71 -18.19 0.89
CA PRO A 43 10.90 -17.08 0.37
C PRO A 43 11.69 -16.09 -0.52
N ILE A 44 10.99 -15.33 -1.38
CA ILE A 44 11.63 -14.30 -2.23
C ILE A 44 11.99 -13.07 -1.38
N SER A 45 13.26 -12.74 -1.24
CA SER A 45 13.70 -11.61 -0.39
C SER A 45 13.14 -10.26 -0.83
N LEU A 46 12.83 -9.40 0.14
CA LEU A 46 12.67 -7.97 -0.13
C LEU A 46 14.07 -7.33 -0.24
N HIS A 47 14.45 -6.92 -1.44
CA HIS A 47 15.69 -6.18 -1.63
C HIS A 47 15.48 -4.70 -1.32
N ILE A 48 15.93 -4.23 -0.15
CA ILE A 48 15.75 -2.86 0.33
C ILE A 48 17.01 -2.03 0.08
N VAL A 49 16.87 -0.96 -0.69
CA VAL A 49 17.92 0.04 -0.95
C VAL A 49 17.37 1.40 -0.57
N ASP A 50 18.09 2.14 0.27
CA ASP A 50 17.69 3.47 0.77
C ASP A 50 16.26 3.50 1.34
N GLY A 51 15.85 2.43 2.02
CA GLY A 51 14.54 2.32 2.64
C GLY A 51 13.40 1.96 1.69
N SER A 52 13.67 1.63 0.43
CA SER A 52 12.65 1.21 -0.54
C SER A 52 12.97 -0.14 -1.18
N HIS A 53 11.94 -0.93 -1.47
CA HIS A 53 12.13 -2.13 -2.29
C HIS A 53 12.56 -1.77 -3.72
N VAL A 54 13.61 -2.43 -4.21
CA VAL A 54 14.07 -2.42 -5.60
C VAL A 54 13.80 -3.80 -6.21
N ALA A 55 13.17 -3.82 -7.38
CA ALA A 55 12.85 -5.04 -8.09
C ALA A 55 14.11 -5.89 -8.37
N THR A 56 13.98 -7.20 -8.28
CA THR A 56 15.04 -8.18 -8.59
C THR A 56 14.59 -9.10 -9.72
N SER A 57 15.47 -9.99 -10.19
CA SER A 57 15.08 -11.07 -11.10
C SER A 57 13.95 -11.93 -10.54
N ASP A 58 13.91 -12.09 -9.22
CA ASP A 58 13.02 -13.03 -8.54
C ASP A 58 11.63 -12.40 -8.35
N SER A 59 11.55 -11.11 -7.99
CA SER A 59 10.25 -10.42 -7.98
C SER A 59 9.68 -10.23 -9.39
N ALA A 60 10.54 -10.03 -10.40
CA ALA A 60 10.12 -9.99 -11.80
C ALA A 60 9.63 -11.35 -12.31
N TRP A 61 10.31 -12.44 -11.93
CA TRP A 61 9.83 -13.79 -12.18
C TRP A 61 8.47 -14.02 -11.51
N LEU A 62 8.31 -13.62 -10.25
CA LEU A 62 7.06 -13.78 -9.51
C LEU A 62 5.90 -13.04 -10.18
N LEU A 63 6.12 -11.81 -10.66
CA LEU A 63 5.12 -11.06 -11.43
C LEU A 63 4.66 -11.85 -12.67
N GLN A 64 5.57 -12.49 -13.39
CA GLN A 64 5.21 -13.34 -14.53
C GLN A 64 4.41 -14.57 -14.09
N GLN A 65 4.80 -15.22 -12.99
CA GLN A 65 4.13 -16.43 -12.49
C GLN A 65 2.68 -16.22 -12.06
N ILE A 66 2.34 -15.04 -11.57
CA ILE A 66 0.96 -14.72 -11.16
C ILE A 66 0.07 -14.27 -12.33
N GLY A 67 0.62 -14.14 -13.54
CA GLY A 67 -0.12 -13.69 -14.72
C GLY A 67 0.14 -12.23 -15.14
N GLY A 68 1.24 -11.62 -14.67
CA GLY A 68 1.71 -10.32 -15.15
C GLY A 68 0.98 -9.11 -14.54
N GLY A 69 1.04 -7.97 -15.23
CA GLY A 69 0.45 -6.72 -14.73
C GLY A 69 -1.08 -6.76 -14.62
N ASP A 70 -1.75 -7.47 -15.52
CA ASP A 70 -3.21 -7.50 -15.58
C ASP A 70 -3.85 -8.06 -14.30
N VAL A 71 -3.23 -9.05 -13.65
CA VAL A 71 -3.74 -9.58 -12.39
C VAL A 71 -3.57 -8.59 -11.23
N ILE A 72 -2.51 -7.79 -11.26
CA ILE A 72 -2.26 -6.75 -10.26
C ILE A 72 -3.29 -5.63 -10.41
N HIS A 73 -3.61 -5.24 -11.64
CA HIS A 73 -4.70 -4.28 -11.89
C HIS A 73 -6.04 -4.81 -11.37
N ARG A 74 -6.40 -6.07 -11.66
CA ARG A 74 -7.62 -6.70 -11.11
C ARG A 74 -7.64 -6.71 -9.58
N LEU A 75 -6.51 -7.01 -8.94
CA LEU A 75 -6.38 -6.92 -7.48
C LEU A 75 -6.67 -5.50 -6.99
N THR A 76 -6.09 -4.48 -7.64
CA THR A 76 -6.28 -3.10 -7.20
C THR A 76 -7.68 -2.58 -7.49
N ASP A 77 -8.32 -3.02 -8.57
CA ASP A 77 -9.72 -2.70 -8.86
C ASP A 77 -10.65 -3.28 -7.79
N ALA A 78 -10.49 -4.57 -7.48
CA ALA A 78 -11.26 -5.24 -6.44
C ALA A 78 -11.03 -4.61 -5.06
N PHE A 79 -9.82 -4.13 -4.80
CA PHE A 79 -9.47 -3.40 -3.59
C PHE A 79 -10.21 -2.07 -3.48
N TYR A 80 -10.14 -1.22 -4.51
CA TYR A 80 -10.78 0.10 -4.45
C TYR A 80 -12.31 0.01 -4.47
N GLN A 81 -12.88 -0.99 -5.13
CA GLN A 81 -14.32 -1.30 -5.01
C GLN A 81 -14.75 -1.50 -3.56
N LYS A 82 -13.93 -2.16 -2.73
CA LYS A 82 -14.22 -2.36 -1.30
C LYS A 82 -13.94 -1.12 -0.48
N VAL A 83 -12.79 -0.48 -0.70
CA VAL A 83 -12.36 0.70 0.06
C VAL A 83 -13.35 1.86 -0.07
N PHE A 84 -13.95 2.06 -1.24
CA PHE A 84 -14.96 3.12 -1.42
C PHE A 84 -16.29 2.82 -0.72
N GLN A 85 -16.56 1.55 -0.41
CA GLN A 85 -17.73 1.14 0.36
C GLN A 85 -17.46 1.15 1.87
N ASP A 86 -16.19 1.17 2.30
CA ASP A 86 -15.81 1.26 3.69
C ASP A 86 -15.98 2.70 4.20
N ALA A 87 -16.99 2.95 5.05
CA ALA A 87 -17.27 4.30 5.55
C ALA A 87 -16.10 4.94 6.33
N HIS A 88 -15.22 4.13 6.93
CA HIS A 88 -14.05 4.64 7.63
C HIS A 88 -12.93 5.04 6.66
N LEU A 89 -12.66 4.26 5.60
CA LEU A 89 -11.60 4.61 4.65
C LEU A 89 -12.06 5.62 3.58
N ALA A 90 -13.33 5.58 3.18
CA ALA A 90 -13.93 6.46 2.17
C ALA A 90 -13.71 7.95 2.45
N GLN A 91 -13.61 8.36 3.73
CA GLN A 91 -13.38 9.74 4.12
C GLN A 91 -12.02 10.29 3.66
N PHE A 92 -11.04 9.43 3.35
CA PHE A 92 -9.69 9.84 2.93
C PHE A 92 -9.59 10.18 1.45
N PHE A 93 -10.59 9.84 0.64
CA PHE A 93 -10.56 10.08 -0.80
C PHE A 93 -11.27 11.39 -1.14
N ALA A 94 -10.59 12.26 -1.89
CA ALA A 94 -11.22 13.48 -2.39
C ALA A 94 -12.32 13.15 -3.42
N SER A 95 -11.96 12.33 -4.42
CA SER A 95 -12.84 11.81 -5.47
C SER A 95 -12.72 10.30 -5.57
N PHE A 96 -13.81 9.61 -5.96
CA PHE A 96 -13.77 8.19 -6.31
C PHE A 96 -13.55 7.97 -7.82
N ASP A 97 -13.69 9.01 -8.64
CA ASP A 97 -13.51 8.96 -10.10
C ASP A 97 -12.04 9.06 -10.52
N ASP A 98 -11.15 9.38 -9.57
CA ASP A 98 -9.71 9.35 -9.81
C ASP A 98 -9.25 7.90 -10.11
N PRO A 99 -8.26 7.69 -11.00
CA PRO A 99 -7.78 6.36 -11.37
C PRO A 99 -6.88 5.76 -10.28
N HIS A 100 -7.42 5.60 -9.07
CA HIS A 100 -6.71 5.14 -7.88
C HIS A 100 -6.16 3.71 -8.04
N ALA A 101 -7.00 2.81 -8.58
CA ALA A 101 -6.63 1.43 -8.82
C ALA A 101 -5.48 1.31 -9.82
N GLU A 102 -5.62 1.92 -10.99
CA GLU A 102 -4.58 1.94 -12.02
C GLU A 102 -3.24 2.49 -11.47
N ARG A 103 -3.30 3.60 -10.71
CA ARG A 103 -2.13 4.20 -10.08
C ARG A 103 -1.45 3.21 -9.15
N LEU A 104 -2.17 2.66 -8.16
CA LEU A 104 -1.58 1.71 -7.22
C LEU A 104 -1.05 0.46 -7.93
N GLY A 105 -1.80 -0.07 -8.90
CA GLY A 105 -1.41 -1.24 -9.66
C GLY A 105 -0.12 -1.00 -10.46
N ASN A 106 -0.01 0.12 -11.16
CA ASN A 106 1.21 0.50 -11.87
C ASN A 106 2.41 0.61 -10.93
N TRP A 107 2.21 1.13 -9.71
CA TRP A 107 3.29 1.22 -8.72
C TRP A 107 3.74 -0.17 -8.26
N ILE A 108 2.81 -1.09 -7.94
CA ILE A 108 3.12 -2.47 -7.57
C ILE A 108 3.85 -3.18 -8.73
N ILE A 109 3.33 -3.07 -9.96
CA ILE A 109 3.93 -3.66 -11.16
C ILE A 109 5.37 -3.20 -11.34
N GLU A 110 5.62 -1.89 -11.26
CA GLU A 110 6.98 -1.36 -11.37
C GLU A 110 7.89 -1.86 -10.23
N LYS A 111 7.38 -1.94 -9.00
CA LYS A 111 8.11 -2.46 -7.84
C LYS A 111 8.44 -3.95 -7.94
N MET A 112 7.63 -4.72 -8.66
CA MET A 112 7.91 -6.12 -8.97
C MET A 112 8.76 -6.30 -10.24
N GLY A 113 9.13 -5.24 -10.96
CA GLY A 113 10.00 -5.34 -12.14
C GLY A 113 9.28 -5.38 -13.50
N GLY A 114 7.99 -5.04 -13.55
CA GLY A 114 7.20 -4.94 -14.79
C GLY A 114 7.52 -3.71 -15.66
N GLY A 115 8.71 -3.12 -15.52
CA GLY A 115 9.12 -1.92 -16.22
C GLY A 115 8.60 -0.60 -15.59
N PRO A 116 8.95 0.57 -16.17
CA PRO A 116 8.76 1.87 -15.55
C PRO A 116 7.36 2.46 -15.77
N VAL A 117 6.30 1.65 -15.64
CA VAL A 117 4.92 2.04 -15.96
C VAL A 117 4.42 3.16 -15.06
N TRP A 118 4.65 3.05 -13.74
CA TRP A 118 4.29 4.09 -12.77
C TRP A 118 5.10 5.36 -12.98
N THR A 119 6.41 5.25 -13.16
CA THR A 119 7.29 6.40 -13.37
C THR A 119 6.92 7.18 -14.63
N LYS A 120 6.54 6.48 -15.71
CA LYS A 120 6.11 7.12 -16.97
C LYS A 120 4.74 7.79 -16.84
N GLU A 121 3.77 7.12 -16.22
CA GLU A 121 2.43 7.67 -16.02
C GLU A 121 2.44 8.87 -15.06
N ARG A 122 3.16 8.78 -13.93
CA ARG A 122 3.32 9.86 -12.95
C ARG A 122 3.78 11.19 -13.58
N LYS A 123 4.72 11.14 -14.52
CA LYS A 123 5.25 12.34 -15.21
C LYS A 123 4.21 13.11 -16.02
N ARG A 124 3.08 12.48 -16.35
CA ARG A 124 2.03 13.04 -17.21
C ARG A 124 0.76 13.40 -16.42
N ARG A 125 0.76 13.18 -15.10
CA ARG A 125 -0.44 13.43 -14.28
C ARG A 125 -0.80 14.91 -14.28
N PRO A 126 -2.10 15.24 -14.42
CA PRO A 126 -2.55 16.60 -14.26
C PRO A 126 -2.39 17.04 -12.81
N GLN A 127 -2.14 18.34 -12.63
CA GLN A 127 -2.25 18.99 -11.34
C GLN A 127 -3.73 19.28 -11.07
N VAL A 128 -4.29 18.65 -10.05
CA VAL A 128 -5.71 18.77 -9.71
C VAL A 128 -5.86 19.58 -8.44
N GLN A 129 -6.61 20.68 -8.51
CA GLN A 129 -6.94 21.47 -7.32
C GLN A 129 -8.11 20.83 -6.55
N VAL A 130 -7.89 20.52 -5.28
CA VAL A 130 -8.91 20.02 -4.35
C VAL A 130 -9.21 21.07 -3.27
N THR A 131 -10.36 20.93 -2.61
CA THR A 131 -10.71 21.76 -1.45
C THR A 131 -10.57 20.93 -0.19
N LEU A 132 -9.71 21.38 0.71
CA LEU A 132 -9.48 20.78 2.02
C LEU A 132 -10.50 21.28 3.04
N ALA A 133 -10.53 20.65 4.21
CA ALA A 133 -11.23 21.16 5.38
C ALA A 133 -10.87 22.63 5.65
N GLY A 134 -11.85 23.44 6.06
CA GLY A 134 -11.68 24.89 6.23
C GLY A 134 -11.66 25.69 4.93
N GLY A 135 -11.89 25.06 3.77
CA GLY A 135 -12.00 25.76 2.47
C GLY A 135 -10.67 26.05 1.77
N HIS A 136 -9.55 25.58 2.33
CA HIS A 136 -8.23 25.75 1.73
C HIS A 136 -8.12 25.02 0.39
N LYS A 137 -7.44 25.63 -0.59
CA LYS A 137 -7.15 25.01 -1.89
C LYS A 137 -5.78 24.33 -1.82
N HIS A 138 -5.70 23.13 -2.37
CA HIS A 138 -4.47 22.33 -2.42
C HIS A 138 -4.33 21.64 -3.77
N VAL A 139 -3.11 21.47 -4.26
CA VAL A 139 -2.84 20.86 -5.57
C VAL A 139 -2.32 19.44 -5.39
N VAL A 140 -3.11 18.47 -5.85
CA VAL A 140 -2.75 17.05 -5.89
C VAL A 140 -2.15 16.72 -7.25
N HIS A 141 -0.95 16.15 -7.25
CA HIS A 141 -0.22 15.79 -8.47
C HIS A 141 0.67 14.54 -8.30
N ASP A 142 0.91 14.14 -7.06
CA ASP A 142 1.72 12.98 -6.71
C ASP A 142 1.17 12.28 -5.45
N ARG A 143 1.90 11.27 -5.00
CA ARG A 143 1.52 10.46 -3.84
C ARG A 143 1.49 11.31 -2.56
N SER A 144 2.49 12.14 -2.30
CA SER A 144 2.57 12.89 -1.03
C SER A 144 1.51 13.98 -0.96
N SER A 145 1.32 14.75 -2.04
CA SER A 145 0.23 15.74 -2.12
C SER A 145 -1.15 15.11 -2.00
N ALA A 146 -1.36 13.89 -2.51
CA ALA A 146 -2.61 13.14 -2.33
C ALA A 146 -2.83 12.72 -0.86
N HIS A 147 -1.80 12.26 -0.15
CA HIS A 147 -1.91 11.91 1.27
C HIS A 147 -2.15 13.13 2.15
N VAL A 148 -1.52 14.27 1.86
CA VAL A 148 -1.83 15.55 2.54
C VAL A 148 -3.31 15.91 2.37
N ALA A 149 -3.84 15.75 1.15
CA ALA A 149 -5.27 15.98 0.89
C ALA A 149 -6.16 15.00 1.68
N ALA A 150 -5.77 13.74 1.79
CA ALA A 150 -6.47 12.74 2.59
C ALA A 150 -6.50 13.12 4.08
N TRP A 151 -5.37 13.54 4.65
CA TRP A 151 -5.30 13.96 6.06
C TRP A 151 -6.18 15.18 6.34
N HIS A 152 -6.27 16.10 5.38
CA HIS A 152 -7.08 17.31 5.50
C HIS A 152 -8.44 17.21 4.81
N SER A 153 -8.93 16.00 4.57
CA SER A 153 -10.21 15.81 3.88
C SER A 153 -11.37 16.43 4.68
N PRO A 154 -12.27 17.19 4.02
CA PRO A 154 -13.45 17.78 4.67
C PRO A 154 -14.49 16.72 5.08
N LYS A 155 -14.34 15.47 4.62
CA LYS A 155 -15.22 14.35 4.98
C LYS A 155 -14.90 13.79 6.37
N ARG A 156 -13.76 14.16 6.95
CA ARG A 156 -13.32 13.68 8.27
C ARG A 156 -14.01 14.46 9.40
N GLN A 157 -14.11 13.84 10.57
CA GLN A 157 -14.53 14.55 11.78
C GLN A 157 -13.60 15.74 12.05
N PRO A 158 -14.13 16.93 12.44
CA PRO A 158 -13.30 18.12 12.65
C PRO A 158 -12.12 17.91 13.60
N SER A 159 -12.28 17.10 14.64
CA SER A 159 -11.21 16.74 15.59
C SER A 159 -10.11 15.84 15.01
N LYS A 160 -10.37 15.17 13.89
CA LYS A 160 -9.44 14.25 13.20
C LYS A 160 -8.78 14.87 11.96
N VAL A 161 -9.25 16.02 11.48
CA VAL A 161 -8.64 16.74 10.33
C VAL A 161 -7.17 17.07 10.62
N GLY A 162 -6.31 16.87 9.64
CA GLY A 162 -4.86 17.11 9.71
C GLY A 162 -4.07 15.99 10.40
N GLN A 163 -4.73 15.06 11.09
CA GLN A 163 -4.04 13.91 11.66
C GLN A 163 -3.60 12.94 10.55
N HIS A 164 -2.36 12.45 10.64
CA HIS A 164 -1.86 11.38 9.77
C HIS A 164 -2.62 10.07 10.01
N PHE A 165 -2.43 9.10 9.12
CA PHE A 165 -3.00 7.77 9.27
C PHE A 165 -2.61 7.13 10.60
N LYS A 166 -3.55 6.38 11.16
CA LYS A 166 -3.42 5.67 12.42
C LYS A 166 -3.39 4.16 12.17
N LEU A 167 -3.19 3.42 13.25
CA LEU A 167 -3.00 1.98 13.18
C LEU A 167 -4.26 1.28 12.64
N ASP A 168 -5.44 1.74 13.05
CA ASP A 168 -6.72 1.23 12.57
C ASP A 168 -6.96 1.53 11.08
N ASP A 169 -6.61 2.73 10.60
CA ASP A 169 -6.61 3.07 9.17
C ASP A 169 -5.78 2.07 8.36
N SER A 170 -4.54 1.86 8.81
CA SER A 170 -3.54 1.03 8.12
C SER A 170 -3.94 -0.45 8.13
N ARG A 171 -4.45 -0.95 9.26
CA ARG A 171 -4.92 -2.34 9.38
C ARG A 171 -6.20 -2.59 8.57
N ASN A 172 -7.13 -1.64 8.55
CA ASN A 172 -8.32 -1.75 7.70
C ASN A 172 -7.91 -1.82 6.22
N TRP A 173 -7.06 -0.90 5.79
CA TRP A 173 -6.50 -0.89 4.42
C TRP A 173 -5.84 -2.22 4.06
N MET A 174 -4.96 -2.75 4.93
CA MET A 174 -4.28 -4.03 4.68
C MET A 174 -5.25 -5.20 4.58
N ARG A 175 -6.27 -5.28 5.45
CA ARG A 175 -7.27 -6.35 5.42
C ARG A 175 -8.04 -6.39 4.10
N LEU A 176 -8.50 -5.24 3.61
CA LEU A 176 -9.20 -5.15 2.33
C LEU A 176 -8.27 -5.44 1.15
N MET A 177 -7.00 -5.03 1.23
CA MET A 177 -5.98 -5.33 0.22
C MET A 177 -5.72 -6.84 0.11
N PHE A 178 -5.48 -7.52 1.23
CA PHE A 178 -5.23 -8.96 1.25
C PHE A 178 -6.47 -9.77 0.91
N TRP A 179 -7.67 -9.34 1.33
CA TRP A 179 -8.92 -9.96 0.88
C TRP A 179 -9.07 -9.86 -0.64
N SER A 180 -8.78 -8.70 -1.23
CA SER A 180 -8.84 -8.54 -2.69
C SER A 180 -7.81 -9.41 -3.40
N ALA A 181 -6.60 -9.56 -2.85
CA ALA A 181 -5.62 -10.50 -3.38
C ALA A 181 -6.12 -11.95 -3.37
N ARG A 182 -6.78 -12.39 -2.28
CA ARG A 182 -7.37 -13.74 -2.20
C ARG A 182 -8.49 -13.93 -3.23
N GLU A 183 -9.38 -12.97 -3.39
CA GLU A 183 -10.47 -13.07 -4.38
C GLU A 183 -9.98 -13.17 -5.83
N GLN A 184 -8.82 -12.59 -6.12
CA GLN A 184 -8.19 -12.71 -7.45
C GLN A 184 -7.34 -13.99 -7.61
N GLY A 185 -7.41 -14.94 -6.65
CA GLY A 185 -6.65 -16.19 -6.67
C GLY A 185 -5.14 -16.04 -6.42
N LEU A 186 -4.66 -14.82 -6.13
CA LEU A 186 -3.23 -14.55 -6.05
C LEU A 186 -2.55 -15.26 -4.87
N PHE A 187 -3.29 -15.47 -3.79
CA PHE A 187 -2.77 -16.15 -2.60
C PHE A 187 -2.82 -17.67 -2.71
N GLU A 188 -3.28 -18.24 -3.82
CA GLU A 188 -3.06 -19.66 -4.14
C GLU A 188 -1.58 -19.92 -4.49
N ASN A 189 -0.88 -18.89 -4.95
CA ASN A 189 0.56 -18.92 -5.14
C ASN A 189 1.28 -18.54 -3.84
N ARG A 190 1.83 -19.53 -3.14
CA ARG A 190 2.56 -19.34 -1.88
C ARG A 190 3.73 -18.36 -1.96
N TYR A 191 4.43 -18.26 -3.10
CA TYR A 191 5.52 -17.30 -3.28
C TYR A 191 4.96 -15.88 -3.27
N PHE A 192 3.82 -15.67 -3.92
CA PHE A 192 3.17 -14.37 -3.97
C PHE A 192 2.56 -13.99 -2.63
N GLU A 193 1.83 -14.89 -1.97
CA GLU A 193 1.25 -14.60 -0.64
C GLU A 193 2.33 -14.13 0.34
N ASP A 194 3.41 -14.90 0.47
CA ASP A 194 4.50 -14.55 1.38
C ASP A 194 5.20 -13.23 1.00
N PHE A 195 5.60 -13.08 -0.28
CA PHE A 195 6.24 -11.86 -0.76
C PHE A 195 5.33 -10.64 -0.57
N TYR A 196 4.06 -10.75 -0.96
CA TYR A 196 3.14 -9.62 -1.01
C TYR A 196 2.73 -9.14 0.38
N VAL A 197 2.56 -10.05 1.35
CA VAL A 197 2.29 -9.65 2.75
C VAL A 197 3.49 -8.91 3.34
N ARG A 198 4.72 -9.40 3.11
CA ARG A 198 5.96 -8.71 3.53
C ARG A 198 6.12 -7.37 2.81
N PHE A 199 5.88 -7.33 1.50
CA PHE A 199 5.96 -6.14 0.66
C PHE A 199 5.01 -5.04 1.15
N ILE A 200 3.73 -5.36 1.38
CA ILE A 200 2.76 -4.40 1.93
C ILE A 200 3.13 -4.00 3.36
N GLY A 201 3.56 -4.96 4.20
CA GLY A 201 4.06 -4.67 5.55
C GLY A 201 5.23 -3.69 5.56
N HIS A 202 6.16 -3.79 4.60
CA HIS A 202 7.26 -2.84 4.46
C HIS A 202 6.76 -1.42 4.13
N PHE A 203 5.90 -1.28 3.12
CA PHE A 203 5.47 0.03 2.64
C PHE A 203 4.44 0.72 3.56
N VAL A 204 3.62 -0.03 4.29
CA VAL A 204 2.67 0.57 5.24
C VAL A 204 3.37 1.29 6.40
N ARG A 205 4.62 0.89 6.72
CA ARG A 205 5.46 1.49 7.77
C ARG A 205 5.64 3.01 7.63
N VAL A 206 5.63 3.51 6.39
CA VAL A 206 5.77 4.94 6.08
C VAL A 206 4.59 5.72 6.66
N TYR A 207 3.39 5.15 6.61
CA TYR A 207 2.16 5.78 7.05
C TYR A 207 1.96 5.61 8.56
N GLU A 208 2.25 4.43 9.07
CA GLU A 208 2.11 4.09 10.47
C GLU A 208 3.17 3.04 10.85
N ARG A 209 4.08 3.39 11.77
CA ARG A 209 5.30 2.60 12.02
C ARG A 209 5.06 1.28 12.75
N THR A 210 3.96 1.14 13.48
CA THR A 210 3.58 -0.06 14.23
C THR A 210 2.73 -1.04 13.41
N ALA A 211 2.11 -0.57 12.33
CA ALA A 211 1.26 -1.36 11.44
C ALA A 211 1.92 -2.61 10.85
N PRO A 212 3.23 -2.65 10.50
CA PRO A 212 3.85 -3.85 9.92
C PRO A 212 3.64 -5.11 10.78
N LEU A 213 3.69 -5.00 12.12
CA LEU A 213 3.48 -6.13 13.04
C LEU A 213 2.13 -6.84 12.83
N PHE A 214 1.14 -6.14 12.27
CA PHE A 214 -0.22 -6.64 12.06
C PHE A 214 -0.49 -7.11 10.63
N ALA A 215 0.49 -7.08 9.73
CA ALA A 215 0.27 -7.46 8.34
C ALA A 215 -0.05 -8.96 8.19
N ARG A 216 0.66 -9.84 8.93
CA ARG A 216 0.33 -11.28 8.98
C ARG A 216 -1.07 -11.53 9.54
N GLU A 217 -1.45 -10.85 10.62
CA GLU A 217 -2.82 -10.93 11.17
C GLU A 217 -3.86 -10.44 10.18
N SER A 218 -3.59 -9.35 9.47
CA SER A 218 -4.49 -8.81 8.45
C SER A 218 -4.66 -9.78 7.28
N ALA A 219 -3.58 -10.48 6.89
CA ALA A 219 -3.63 -11.53 5.88
C ALA A 219 -4.43 -12.76 6.37
N ARG A 220 -4.30 -13.17 7.63
CA ARG A 220 -5.12 -14.23 8.24
C ARG A 220 -6.59 -13.82 8.38
N TRP A 221 -6.85 -12.56 8.74
CA TRP A 221 -8.21 -12.02 8.81
C TRP A 221 -8.92 -12.17 7.47
N SER A 222 -8.22 -11.89 6.36
CA SER A 222 -8.79 -11.98 5.02
C SER A 222 -9.10 -13.41 4.56
N GLN A 223 -8.61 -14.43 5.28
CA GLN A 223 -8.86 -15.83 4.97
C GLN A 223 -10.14 -16.36 5.63
N ASP A 224 -10.63 -15.70 6.68
CA ASP A 224 -11.74 -16.19 7.50
C ASP A 224 -13.09 -15.63 6.99
N PRO A 225 -13.93 -16.48 6.35
CA PRO A 225 -15.22 -16.01 5.80
C PRO A 225 -16.13 -15.42 6.86
N LYS A 226 -16.07 -15.90 8.11
CA LYS A 226 -16.91 -15.38 9.20
C LYS A 226 -16.56 -13.93 9.53
N ARG A 227 -15.28 -13.55 9.40
CA ARG A 227 -14.83 -12.17 9.64
C ARG A 227 -15.24 -11.25 8.51
N ILE A 228 -15.20 -11.74 7.26
CA ILE A 228 -15.69 -11.03 6.09
C ILE A 228 -17.21 -10.82 6.21
N ASP A 229 -17.96 -11.86 6.56
CA ASP A 229 -19.41 -11.77 6.77
C ASP A 229 -19.74 -10.76 7.89
N ALA A 230 -19.02 -10.79 9.00
CA ALA A 230 -19.21 -9.83 10.08
C ALA A 230 -18.90 -8.38 9.65
N TYR A 231 -17.89 -8.16 8.80
CA TYR A 231 -17.58 -6.86 8.21
C TYR A 231 -18.70 -6.35 7.30
N LEU A 232 -19.22 -7.22 6.43
CA LEU A 232 -20.31 -6.90 5.50
C LEU A 232 -21.62 -6.62 6.26
N GLN A 233 -22.00 -7.49 7.20
CA GLN A 233 -23.16 -7.30 8.07
C GLN A 233 -23.04 -6.06 8.96
N GLY A 234 -21.82 -5.68 9.31
CA GLY A 234 -21.49 -4.44 10.02
C GLY A 234 -21.54 -3.17 9.16
N GLY A 235 -22.03 -3.26 7.92
CA GLY A 235 -22.13 -2.11 7.01
C GLY A 235 -20.78 -1.66 6.46
N ASN A 236 -19.92 -2.63 6.11
CA ASN A 236 -18.57 -2.39 5.60
C ASN A 236 -17.71 -1.57 6.59
N ARG A 237 -17.72 -1.98 7.86
CA ARG A 237 -16.98 -1.30 8.93
C ARG A 237 -16.23 -2.29 9.81
N MET A 238 -14.93 -2.08 9.97
CA MET A 238 -14.06 -2.91 10.81
C MET A 238 -14.21 -2.59 12.31
N ASN A 239 -15.38 -2.84 12.90
CA ASN A 239 -15.65 -2.51 14.30
C ASN A 239 -14.68 -3.15 15.31
N ASN A 240 -14.02 -4.26 14.93
CA ASN A 240 -13.00 -4.92 15.75
C ASN A 240 -11.61 -4.28 15.68
N LEU A 241 -11.43 -3.19 14.92
CA LEU A 241 -10.18 -2.43 14.78
C LEU A 241 -10.28 -1.00 15.30
N LEU A 242 -11.41 -0.36 15.02
CA LEU A 242 -11.57 1.07 15.20
C LEU A 242 -11.50 1.45 16.68
N ASP A 243 -10.78 2.53 16.95
CA ASP A 243 -10.60 3.14 18.29
C ASP A 243 -9.93 2.21 19.34
N LEU A 244 -9.27 1.13 18.91
CA LEU A 244 -8.42 0.32 19.80
C LEU A 244 -7.15 1.09 20.19
N SER A 245 -6.76 0.99 21.47
CA SER A 245 -5.41 1.35 21.89
C SER A 245 -4.37 0.38 21.32
N HIS A 246 -3.12 0.81 21.24
CA HIS A 246 -2.02 -0.04 20.77
C HIS A 246 -1.90 -1.33 21.59
N HIS A 247 -2.04 -1.24 22.92
CA HIS A 247 -2.04 -2.43 23.79
C HIS A 247 -3.18 -3.39 23.45
N GLN A 248 -4.41 -2.91 23.25
CA GLN A 248 -5.53 -3.76 22.84
C GLN A 248 -5.32 -4.36 21.45
N ALA A 249 -4.69 -3.64 20.52
CA ALA A 249 -4.35 -4.16 19.20
C ALA A 249 -3.34 -5.31 19.31
N LEU A 250 -2.29 -5.19 20.12
CA LEU A 250 -1.28 -6.23 20.33
C LEU A 250 -1.89 -7.55 20.85
N GLN A 251 -2.94 -7.49 21.67
CA GLN A 251 -3.67 -8.68 22.14
C GLN A 251 -4.38 -9.46 21.02
N GLN A 252 -4.43 -8.93 19.79
CA GLN A 252 -5.00 -9.60 18.62
C GLN A 252 -3.97 -10.42 17.81
N ILE A 253 -2.69 -10.38 18.19
CA ILE A 253 -1.60 -11.15 17.58
C ILE A 253 -0.91 -12.03 18.62
N SER A 254 -0.26 -13.12 18.20
CA SER A 254 0.43 -14.01 19.14
C SER A 254 1.64 -13.33 19.77
N GLU A 255 2.02 -13.75 20.99
CA GLU A 255 3.20 -13.21 21.69
C GLU A 255 4.46 -13.27 20.81
N SER A 256 4.64 -14.38 20.08
CA SER A 256 5.74 -14.54 19.13
C SER A 256 5.78 -13.50 18.01
N GLU A 257 4.63 -12.95 17.60
CA GLU A 257 4.56 -11.89 16.59
C GLU A 257 4.72 -10.50 17.21
N GLN A 258 4.40 -10.33 18.49
CA GLN A 258 4.58 -9.06 19.21
C GLN A 258 6.07 -8.72 19.35
N ASP A 259 6.90 -9.75 19.55
CA ASP A 259 8.35 -9.62 19.77
C ASP A 259 9.19 -9.75 18.49
N ASP A 260 8.55 -9.97 17.34
CA ASP A 260 9.22 -10.15 16.05
C ASP A 260 9.61 -8.79 15.42
N LEU A 261 10.80 -8.31 15.78
CA LEU A 261 11.36 -7.04 15.30
C LEU A 261 12.01 -7.13 13.91
N GLN A 262 12.02 -8.32 13.33
CA GLN A 262 12.89 -8.71 12.24
C GLN A 262 12.06 -8.89 10.94
N TRP A 263 10.82 -9.35 11.07
CA TRP A 263 9.82 -9.29 10.01
C TRP A 263 9.47 -7.84 9.62
N PRO A 264 9.25 -7.51 8.32
CA PRO A 264 9.14 -8.37 7.14
C PRO A 264 10.45 -8.66 6.39
N TYR A 265 11.62 -8.45 6.99
CA TYR A 265 12.89 -8.43 6.27
C TYR A 265 13.67 -9.74 6.36
N ASP A 266 13.39 -10.55 7.37
CA ASP A 266 14.09 -11.81 7.60
C ASP A 266 13.79 -12.89 6.55
N LEU A 267 14.82 -13.72 6.33
CA LEU A 267 14.77 -15.05 5.74
C LEU A 267 15.23 -16.09 6.78
#